data_AF-A0A433QUX2-F1
#
_entry.id   AF-A0A433QUX2-F1
#
_cell.length_a   1.000
_cell.length_b   1.000
_cell.length_c   1.000
_cell.angle_alpha   90.00
_cell.angle_beta   90.00
_cell.angle_gamma   90.00
#
_symmetry.space_group_name_H-M   'P 1'
#
loop_
_entity.id
_entity.type
_entity.pdbx_description
1 polymer ?
#
loop_
_entity_poly.entity_id
_entity_poly.type
_entity_poly.pdbx_seq_one_letter_code
_entity_poly.pdbx_strand_id
1 'polypeptide(L)'
;MWEWLKFDNKYGTIFTPGGMLYYENISDTGALRYALNSAWLAQMYADSPTTRGSHSAWRASAFAVRQLEYALGRNPIGMVFITGTEKSPVNISHRLAHGGNNINTPARNMHVIVGALLGGPNATDEYIDQRTNFKQAVPTLDYQAGFIGILASLINHQRADCLTTLHRILSLTTPFAALGLHIIYVCIRSWWNHRRE
;
A
#
# COMPACT_ATOMS: atom_id res chain seq x y z
N MET A 1 -5.34 -24.15 6.55
CA MET A 1 -5.96 -23.06 5.74
C MET A 1 -6.81 -22.21 6.70
N TRP A 2 -6.78 -20.89 6.53
CA TRP A 2 -7.41 -19.77 7.26
C TRP A 2 -8.73 -20.05 8.00
N GLU A 3 -8.72 -20.29 9.31
CA GLU A 3 -9.95 -20.67 10.03
C GLU A 3 -10.80 -19.48 10.53
N TRP A 4 -10.18 -18.31 10.76
CA TRP A 4 -10.87 -17.10 11.28
C TRP A 4 -10.97 -15.96 10.25
N LEU A 5 -10.04 -15.90 9.28
CA LEU A 5 -10.16 -15.11 8.05
C LEU A 5 -10.67 -16.04 6.93
N LYS A 6 -11.85 -16.61 7.16
CA LYS A 6 -12.56 -17.30 6.09
C LYS A 6 -13.17 -16.21 5.21
N PHE A 7 -12.44 -15.78 4.19
CA PHE A 7 -13.06 -15.19 3.00
C PHE A 7 -13.76 -16.36 2.27
N ASP A 8 -14.82 -16.89 2.87
CA ASP A 8 -15.59 -18.05 2.40
C ASP A 8 -16.50 -17.69 1.21
N ASN A 9 -16.21 -16.56 0.56
CA ASN A 9 -17.00 -15.96 -0.49
C ASN A 9 -18.49 -15.72 -0.12
N LYS A 10 -18.85 -15.87 1.16
CA LYS A 10 -20.23 -15.77 1.66
C LYS A 10 -20.76 -14.33 1.60
N TYR A 11 -19.86 -13.36 1.44
CA TYR A 11 -20.15 -11.94 1.33
C TYR A 11 -19.58 -11.32 0.04
N GLY A 12 -19.29 -12.13 -1.00
CA GLY A 12 -18.72 -11.66 -2.25
C GLY A 12 -17.30 -11.12 -2.05
N THR A 13 -16.40 -11.95 -1.51
CA THR A 13 -15.02 -11.55 -1.26
C THR A 13 -14.10 -12.60 -1.86
N ILE A 14 -13.31 -12.16 -2.85
CA ILE A 14 -12.39 -13.00 -3.60
C ILE A 14 -10.97 -12.51 -3.41
N PHE A 15 -10.01 -13.35 -3.77
CA PHE A 15 -8.67 -12.88 -4.11
C PHE A 15 -8.55 -12.81 -5.62
N THR A 16 -7.99 -11.72 -6.14
CA THR A 16 -7.59 -11.66 -7.54
C THR A 16 -6.57 -12.77 -7.84
N PRO A 17 -6.37 -13.16 -9.12
CA PRO A 17 -5.28 -14.08 -9.48
C PRO A 17 -3.91 -13.72 -8.89
N GLY A 18 -3.63 -12.42 -8.74
CA GLY A 18 -2.43 -11.86 -8.13
C GLY A 18 -2.41 -11.82 -6.61
N GLY A 19 -3.50 -12.18 -5.94
CA GLY A 19 -3.59 -12.27 -4.48
C GLY A 19 -3.99 -10.99 -3.75
N MET A 20 -4.53 -9.99 -4.45
CA MET A 20 -5.17 -8.84 -3.81
C MET A 20 -6.55 -9.22 -3.29
N LEU A 21 -6.87 -8.79 -2.08
CA LEU A 21 -8.21 -8.90 -1.54
C LEU A 21 -9.16 -8.00 -2.35
N TYR A 22 -10.23 -8.58 -2.87
CA TYR A 22 -11.21 -7.88 -3.68
C TYR A 22 -12.63 -8.18 -3.19
N TYR A 23 -13.35 -7.13 -2.82
CA TYR A 23 -14.76 -7.23 -2.46
C TYR A 23 -15.61 -6.99 -3.69
N GLU A 24 -16.32 -8.02 -4.13
CA GLU A 24 -17.30 -7.94 -5.20
C GLU A 24 -18.32 -6.83 -4.88
N ASN A 25 -18.79 -6.14 -5.92
CA ASN A 25 -19.75 -5.03 -5.87
C ASN A 25 -19.27 -3.70 -5.27
N ILE A 26 -18.21 -3.67 -4.45
CA ILE A 26 -17.69 -2.41 -3.88
C ILE A 26 -16.28 -2.05 -4.33
N SER A 27 -15.46 -3.04 -4.69
CA SER A 27 -14.07 -2.82 -5.13
C SER A 27 -13.93 -2.43 -6.60
N ASP A 28 -15.05 -2.18 -7.29
CA ASP A 28 -15.02 -1.69 -8.67
C ASP A 28 -14.36 -0.30 -8.75
N THR A 29 -14.40 0.47 -7.66
CA THR A 29 -13.69 1.72 -7.45
C THR A 29 -12.81 1.61 -6.20
N GLY A 30 -11.52 1.89 -6.31
CA GLY A 30 -10.65 1.90 -5.14
C GLY A 30 -10.45 0.54 -4.48
N ALA A 31 -10.19 -0.51 -5.26
CA ALA A 31 -9.97 -1.86 -4.74
C ALA A 31 -8.90 -1.91 -3.64
N LEU A 32 -7.75 -1.24 -3.87
CA LEU A 32 -6.63 -1.23 -2.92
C LEU A 32 -6.97 -0.56 -1.58
N ARG A 33 -7.89 0.40 -1.56
CA ARG A 33 -8.37 0.98 -0.29
C ARG A 33 -8.96 -0.10 0.60
N TYR A 34 -9.84 -0.93 0.07
CA TYR A 34 -10.49 -1.96 0.87
C TYR A 34 -9.49 -3.03 1.28
N ALA A 35 -8.63 -3.46 0.36
CA ALA A 35 -7.58 -4.42 0.65
C ALA A 35 -6.66 -3.94 1.79
N LEU A 36 -6.19 -2.69 1.71
CA LEU A 36 -5.26 -2.11 2.68
C LEU A 36 -5.93 -1.68 3.99
N ASN A 37 -7.17 -1.22 3.97
CA ASN A 37 -7.91 -0.97 5.22
C ASN A 37 -8.17 -2.28 5.98
N SER A 38 -8.53 -3.35 5.28
CA SER A 38 -8.71 -4.68 5.89
C SER A 38 -7.39 -5.27 6.39
N ALA A 39 -6.31 -5.10 5.63
CA ALA A 39 -4.97 -5.45 6.08
C ALA A 39 -4.53 -4.65 7.31
N TRP A 40 -4.90 -3.37 7.42
CA TRP A 40 -4.60 -2.57 8.59
C TRP A 40 -5.30 -3.11 9.84
N LEU A 41 -6.59 -3.42 9.74
CA LEU A 41 -7.34 -4.03 10.84
C LEU A 41 -6.76 -5.41 11.23
N ALA A 42 -6.37 -6.22 10.26
CA ALA A 42 -5.71 -7.50 10.53
C ALA A 42 -4.36 -7.30 11.25
N GLN A 43 -3.61 -6.28 10.87
CA GLN A 43 -2.35 -5.93 11.53
C GLN A 43 -2.58 -5.41 12.96
N MET A 44 -3.60 -4.58 13.19
CA MET A 44 -3.99 -4.15 14.54
C MET A 44 -4.37 -5.35 15.42
N TYR A 45 -5.10 -6.32 14.87
CA TYR A 45 -5.38 -7.59 15.54
C TYR A 45 -4.09 -8.37 15.83
N ALA A 46 -3.13 -8.39 14.91
CA ALA A 46 -1.85 -9.09 15.13
C ALA A 46 -1.03 -8.47 16.27
N ASP A 47 -1.12 -7.15 16.42
CA ASP A 47 -0.33 -6.40 17.39
C ASP A 47 -1.03 -6.23 18.74
N SER A 48 -2.33 -6.51 18.83
CA SER A 48 -3.10 -6.40 20.07
C SER A 48 -2.49 -7.23 21.20
N PRO A 49 -2.39 -6.70 22.44
CA PRO A 49 -1.84 -7.43 23.58
C PRO A 49 -2.53 -8.77 23.89
N THR A 50 -3.81 -8.89 23.54
CA THR A 50 -4.63 -10.08 23.82
C THR A 50 -4.41 -11.23 22.85
N THR A 51 -3.80 -10.96 21.70
CA THR A 51 -3.67 -11.91 20.57
C THR A 51 -2.23 -12.05 20.09
N ARG A 52 -1.36 -11.08 20.40
CA ARG A 52 0.05 -11.09 20.04
C ARG A 52 0.72 -12.40 20.47
N GLY A 53 1.50 -12.99 19.56
CA GLY A 53 2.19 -14.28 19.77
C GLY A 53 1.35 -15.51 19.39
N SER A 54 0.04 -15.36 19.17
CA SER A 54 -0.79 -16.46 18.67
C SER A 54 -0.53 -16.77 17.19
N HIS A 55 -0.85 -18.00 16.79
CA HIS A 55 -0.82 -18.40 15.38
C HIS A 55 -1.79 -17.58 14.51
N SER A 56 -2.93 -17.17 15.07
CA SER A 56 -3.87 -16.29 14.36
C SER A 56 -3.26 -14.91 14.11
N ALA A 57 -2.60 -14.31 15.10
CA ALA A 57 -1.89 -13.04 14.93
C ALA A 57 -0.78 -13.12 13.88
N TRP A 58 -0.01 -14.21 13.84
CA TRP A 58 1.00 -14.41 12.78
C TRP A 58 0.35 -14.43 11.38
N ARG A 59 -0.75 -15.18 11.20
CA ARG A 59 -1.50 -15.22 9.93
C ARG A 59 -2.08 -13.86 9.55
N ALA A 60 -2.60 -13.11 10.51
CA ALA A 60 -3.15 -11.77 10.29
C ALA A 60 -2.10 -10.82 9.73
N SER A 61 -0.91 -10.83 10.34
CA SER A 61 0.21 -10.00 9.90
C SER A 61 0.75 -10.45 8.54
N ALA A 62 0.85 -11.77 8.29
CA ALA A 62 1.25 -12.29 6.99
C ALA A 62 0.27 -11.88 5.87
N PHE A 63 -1.04 -11.83 6.16
CA PHE A 63 -2.03 -11.28 5.24
C PHE A 63 -1.79 -9.79 5.00
N ALA A 64 -1.58 -8.99 6.06
CA ALA A 64 -1.34 -7.56 5.93
C ALA A 64 -0.09 -7.23 5.09
N VAL A 65 1.01 -7.94 5.35
CA VAL A 65 2.26 -7.83 4.58
C VAL A 65 2.02 -8.16 3.11
N ARG A 66 1.27 -9.23 2.80
CA ARG A 66 0.96 -9.60 1.40
C ARG A 66 0.17 -8.52 0.66
N GLN A 67 -0.83 -7.91 1.30
CA GLN A 67 -1.60 -6.83 0.66
C GLN A 67 -0.73 -5.59 0.43
N LEU A 68 0.15 -5.26 1.37
CA LEU A 68 1.11 -4.17 1.21
C LEU A 68 2.12 -4.46 0.09
N GLU A 69 2.68 -5.67 0.05
CA GLU A 69 3.59 -6.10 -1.01
C GLU A 69 2.94 -6.06 -2.39
N TYR A 70 1.65 -6.42 -2.49
CA TYR A 70 0.89 -6.30 -3.73
C TYR A 70 0.85 -4.84 -4.21
N ALA A 71 0.53 -3.89 -3.32
CA ALA A 71 0.54 -2.47 -3.63
C ALA A 71 1.94 -1.96 -4.05
N LEU A 72 3.00 -2.59 -3.55
CA LEU A 72 4.41 -2.29 -3.81
C LEU A 72 5.02 -3.06 -5.00
N GLY A 73 4.19 -3.70 -5.84
CA GLY A 73 4.66 -4.34 -7.08
C GLY A 73 4.83 -5.85 -7.02
N ARG A 74 4.45 -6.52 -5.93
CA ARG A 74 4.29 -7.99 -5.90
C ARG A 74 2.92 -8.39 -6.44
N ASN A 75 2.67 -8.02 -7.70
CA ASN A 75 1.45 -8.29 -8.44
C ASN A 75 1.79 -8.74 -9.88
N PRO A 76 0.85 -9.33 -10.64
CA PRO A 76 1.11 -9.89 -11.97
C PRO A 76 1.69 -8.90 -12.99
N ILE A 77 1.34 -7.62 -12.86
CA ILE A 77 1.80 -6.55 -13.76
C ILE A 77 3.06 -5.82 -13.27
N GLY A 78 3.62 -6.21 -12.12
CA GLY A 78 4.82 -5.62 -11.53
C GLY A 78 4.72 -4.12 -11.19
N MET A 79 3.50 -3.58 -11.12
CA MET A 79 3.23 -2.15 -10.99
C MET A 79 3.24 -1.69 -9.54
N VAL A 80 3.83 -0.54 -9.26
CA VAL A 80 3.79 0.08 -7.92
C VAL A 80 2.62 1.06 -7.87
N PHE A 81 1.58 0.74 -7.10
CA PHE A 81 0.36 1.56 -7.03
C PHE A 81 0.47 2.79 -6.11
N ILE A 82 1.67 3.02 -5.57
CA ILE A 82 2.04 4.24 -4.85
C ILE A 82 2.81 5.11 -5.83
N THR A 83 2.37 6.34 -6.04
CA THR A 83 2.98 7.26 -7.00
C THR A 83 4.37 7.75 -6.57
N GLY A 84 5.21 8.09 -7.55
CA GLY A 84 6.54 8.65 -7.33
C GLY A 84 7.72 7.72 -7.62
N THR A 85 7.47 6.58 -8.27
CA THR A 85 8.51 5.63 -8.71
C THR A 85 8.43 5.41 -10.23
N GLU A 86 9.49 4.86 -10.83
CA GLU A 86 9.50 4.53 -12.27
C GLU A 86 8.45 3.47 -12.66
N LYS A 87 8.02 2.64 -11.71
CA LYS A 87 7.02 1.58 -11.91
C LYS A 87 5.61 2.03 -11.58
N SER A 88 5.42 3.30 -11.23
CA SER A 88 4.13 3.85 -10.82
C SER A 88 3.37 4.45 -12.00
N PRO A 89 2.02 4.42 -11.96
CA PRO A 89 1.20 5.17 -12.91
C PRO A 89 1.53 6.67 -12.90
N VAL A 90 1.55 7.27 -14.09
CA VAL A 90 1.92 8.70 -14.28
C VAL A 90 0.73 9.57 -14.66
N ASN A 91 -0.40 8.98 -15.07
CA ASN A 91 -1.60 9.69 -15.50
C ASN A 91 -2.73 9.61 -14.48
N ILE A 92 -2.42 9.96 -13.23
CA ILE A 92 -3.40 9.92 -12.13
C ILE A 92 -4.51 10.96 -12.29
N SER A 93 -5.70 10.64 -11.82
CA SER A 93 -6.87 11.53 -11.83
C SER A 93 -6.80 12.55 -10.68
N HIS A 94 -5.88 13.50 -10.78
CA HIS A 94 -5.76 14.59 -9.80
C HIS A 94 -5.51 15.93 -10.49
N ARG A 95 -6.41 16.91 -10.28
CA ARG A 95 -6.40 18.20 -11.00
C ARG A 95 -5.11 18.99 -10.83
N LEU A 96 -4.63 19.12 -9.59
CA LEU A 96 -3.36 19.83 -9.33
C LEU A 96 -2.13 19.06 -9.84
N ALA A 97 -2.22 17.73 -9.97
CA ALA A 97 -1.12 16.94 -10.54
C ALA A 97 -1.07 17.11 -12.05
N HIS A 98 -2.25 17.15 -12.68
CA HIS A 98 -2.42 17.38 -14.10
C HIS A 98 -1.90 18.75 -14.53
N GLY A 99 -2.32 19.80 -13.81
CA GLY A 99 -1.88 21.18 -14.03
C GLY A 99 -2.44 21.85 -15.29
N GLY A 100 -3.30 21.16 -16.06
CA GLY A 100 -4.02 21.74 -17.19
C GLY A 100 -5.47 22.10 -16.85
N ASN A 101 -6.15 22.69 -17.82
CA ASN A 101 -7.57 23.05 -17.76
C ASN A 101 -8.45 22.14 -18.64
N ASN A 102 -7.86 21.19 -19.37
CA ASN A 102 -8.53 20.23 -20.24
C ASN A 102 -8.05 18.82 -19.90
N ILE A 103 -8.96 17.88 -19.63
CA ILE A 103 -8.59 16.51 -19.22
C ILE A 103 -7.66 15.77 -20.19
N ASN A 104 -7.57 16.19 -21.45
CA ASN A 104 -6.69 15.61 -22.45
C ASN A 104 -5.37 16.38 -22.62
N THR A 105 -5.27 17.63 -22.13
CA THR A 105 -4.14 18.53 -22.35
C THR A 105 -3.68 19.20 -21.05
N PRO A 106 -2.44 18.99 -20.60
CA PRO A 106 -1.40 18.13 -21.21
C PRO A 106 -1.74 16.64 -21.14
N ALA A 107 -1.14 15.87 -22.06
CA ALA A 107 -1.37 14.43 -22.17
C ALA A 107 -0.97 13.69 -20.88
N ARG A 108 0.19 14.05 -20.31
CA ARG A 108 0.67 13.54 -19.03
C ARG A 108 0.50 14.57 -17.92
N ASN A 109 0.48 14.10 -16.68
CA ASN A 109 0.48 15.00 -15.53
C ASN A 109 1.80 15.78 -15.47
N MET A 110 1.72 17.09 -15.23
CA MET A 110 2.91 17.96 -15.12
C MET A 110 3.60 17.84 -13.77
N HIS A 111 2.86 17.42 -12.75
CA HIS A 111 3.37 17.26 -11.39
C HIS A 111 3.11 15.85 -10.88
N VAL A 112 4.07 15.33 -10.12
CA VAL A 112 3.96 14.05 -9.44
C VAL A 112 3.54 14.30 -8.00
N ILE A 113 2.40 13.75 -7.60
CA ILE A 113 2.06 13.65 -6.18
C ILE A 113 2.83 12.45 -5.67
N VAL A 114 3.85 12.65 -4.85
CA VAL A 114 4.67 11.54 -4.34
C VAL A 114 3.94 10.86 -3.18
N GLY A 115 3.92 9.52 -3.16
CA GLY A 115 3.40 8.74 -2.04
C GLY A 115 1.89 8.54 -2.02
N ALA A 116 1.16 8.92 -3.08
CA ALA A 116 -0.27 8.70 -3.15
C ALA A 116 -0.57 7.26 -3.57
N LEU A 117 -1.28 6.53 -2.71
CA LEU A 117 -1.92 5.27 -3.08
C LEU A 117 -3.07 5.52 -4.06
N LEU A 118 -3.07 4.77 -5.16
CA LEU A 118 -4.13 4.76 -6.17
C LEU A 118 -5.18 3.69 -5.89
N GLY A 119 -6.28 3.73 -6.63
CA GLY A 119 -7.38 2.78 -6.47
C GLY A 119 -7.00 1.33 -6.79
N GLY A 120 -6.00 1.12 -7.64
CA GLY A 120 -5.48 -0.20 -7.96
C GLY A 120 -6.23 -0.90 -9.09
N PRO A 121 -5.94 -2.18 -9.33
CA PRO A 121 -6.43 -2.91 -10.49
C PRO A 121 -7.86 -3.42 -10.30
N ASN A 122 -8.44 -3.97 -11.36
CA ASN A 122 -9.72 -4.67 -11.32
C ASN A 122 -9.55 -6.10 -10.73
N ALA A 123 -10.64 -6.87 -10.74
CA ALA A 123 -10.67 -8.24 -10.22
C ALA A 123 -9.72 -9.22 -10.93
N THR A 124 -9.23 -8.89 -12.13
CA THR A 124 -8.32 -9.69 -12.96
C THR A 124 -6.88 -9.17 -12.92
N ASP A 125 -6.54 -8.30 -11.97
CA ASP A 125 -5.22 -7.66 -11.82
C ASP A 125 -4.83 -6.70 -12.96
N GLU A 126 -5.78 -6.26 -13.77
CA GLU A 126 -5.55 -5.31 -14.85
C GLU A 126 -5.69 -3.87 -14.38
N TYR A 127 -4.75 -3.03 -14.82
CA TYR A 127 -4.74 -1.59 -14.54
C TYR A 127 -4.55 -0.80 -15.83
N ILE A 128 -5.35 0.25 -16.03
CA ILE A 128 -5.25 1.15 -17.18
C ILE A 128 -4.82 2.53 -16.68
N ASP A 129 -3.59 2.94 -16.99
CA ASP A 129 -3.01 4.24 -16.61
C ASP A 129 -3.57 5.39 -17.46
N GLN A 130 -4.83 5.72 -17.20
CA GLN A 130 -5.56 6.81 -17.83
C GLN A 130 -6.21 7.69 -16.77
N ARG A 131 -6.06 9.00 -16.94
CA ARG A 131 -6.64 10.02 -16.05
C ARG A 131 -8.17 9.96 -15.99
N THR A 132 -8.80 9.50 -17.06
CA THR A 132 -10.26 9.30 -17.16
C THR A 132 -10.74 8.04 -16.46
N ASN A 133 -9.84 7.14 -16.08
CA ASN A 133 -10.16 5.93 -15.34
C ASN A 133 -10.30 6.23 -13.85
N PHE A 134 -11.40 6.90 -13.50
CA PHE A 134 -11.65 7.37 -12.14
C PHE A 134 -11.73 6.23 -11.10
N LYS A 135 -12.03 5.01 -11.56
CA LYS A 135 -12.12 3.81 -10.72
C LYS A 135 -10.78 3.37 -10.15
N GLN A 136 -9.72 3.50 -10.96
CA GLN A 136 -8.39 2.96 -10.65
C GLN A 136 -7.35 4.06 -10.37
N ALA A 137 -7.43 5.19 -11.07
CA ALA A 137 -6.38 6.21 -11.11
C ALA A 137 -6.59 7.40 -10.15
N VAL A 138 -7.67 7.40 -9.36
CA VAL A 138 -7.93 8.46 -8.38
C VAL A 138 -7.17 8.17 -7.08
N PRO A 139 -6.34 9.12 -6.61
CA PRO A 139 -5.90 9.12 -5.21
C PRO A 139 -6.91 9.87 -4.34
N THR A 140 -7.19 9.35 -3.15
CA THR A 140 -7.99 10.03 -2.12
C THR A 140 -7.37 9.86 -0.74
N LEU A 141 -7.87 10.63 0.24
CA LEU A 141 -7.43 10.56 1.64
C LEU A 141 -7.82 9.23 2.30
N ASP A 142 -9.02 8.71 2.04
CA ASP A 142 -9.48 7.44 2.61
C ASP A 142 -8.69 6.24 2.08
N TYR A 143 -8.05 6.35 0.91
CA TYR A 143 -7.17 5.31 0.38
C TYR A 143 -5.87 5.26 1.19
N GLN A 144 -5.37 6.42 1.61
CA GLN A 144 -4.10 6.51 2.36
C GLN A 144 -4.21 5.98 3.79
N ALA A 145 -5.41 6.00 4.40
CA ALA A 145 -5.57 5.75 5.84
C ALA A 145 -5.03 4.37 6.28
N GLY A 146 -5.55 3.28 5.71
CA GLY A 146 -5.07 1.94 6.03
C GLY A 146 -3.64 1.68 5.55
N PHE A 147 -3.27 2.26 4.41
CA PHE A 147 -1.91 2.18 3.88
C PHE A 147 -0.87 2.73 4.88
N ILE A 148 -1.06 3.97 5.34
CA ILE A 148 -0.19 4.60 6.34
C ILE A 148 -0.24 3.84 7.66
N GLY A 149 -1.43 3.37 8.07
CA GLY A 149 -1.61 2.59 9.29
C GLY A 149 -0.81 1.29 9.31
N ILE A 150 -0.81 0.53 8.22
CA ILE A 150 0.01 -0.69 8.08
C ILE A 150 1.49 -0.33 8.12
N LEU A 151 1.90 0.67 7.34
CA LEU A 151 3.30 1.10 7.29
C LEU A 151 3.83 1.45 8.68
N ALA A 152 3.08 2.26 9.43
CA ALA A 152 3.46 2.67 10.78
C ALA A 152 3.60 1.47 11.73
N SER A 153 2.64 0.54 11.72
CA SER A 153 2.70 -0.67 12.55
C SER A 153 3.91 -1.55 12.19
N LEU A 154 4.15 -1.77 10.89
CA LEU A 154 5.23 -2.62 10.41
C LEU A 154 6.62 -2.04 10.71
N ILE A 155 6.79 -0.71 10.57
CA ILE A 155 8.01 0.00 10.98
C ILE A 155 8.28 -0.19 12.46
N ASN A 156 7.26 -0.05 13.30
CA ASN A 156 7.40 -0.17 14.75
C ASN A 156 7.80 -1.59 15.19
N HIS A 157 7.46 -2.61 14.40
CA HIS A 157 7.66 -4.01 14.79
C HIS A 157 8.95 -4.68 14.29
N GLN A 158 9.84 -3.99 13.55
CA GLN A 158 11.14 -4.51 13.03
C GLN A 158 11.15 -6.02 12.71
N ARG A 159 10.11 -6.54 12.03
CA ARG A 159 10.03 -7.97 11.70
C ARG A 159 11.01 -8.28 10.56
N ALA A 160 11.68 -9.44 10.60
CA ALA A 160 12.69 -9.81 9.58
C ALA A 160 12.14 -9.76 8.14
N ASP A 161 10.91 -10.23 7.93
CA ASP A 161 10.23 -10.15 6.63
C ASP A 161 9.87 -8.71 6.24
N CYS A 162 9.56 -7.87 7.24
CA CYS A 162 9.24 -6.45 7.07
C CYS A 162 10.47 -5.61 6.68
N LEU A 163 11.68 -5.97 7.13
CA LEU A 163 12.90 -5.24 6.74
C LEU A 163 13.11 -5.27 5.23
N THR A 164 12.73 -6.37 4.57
CA THR A 164 12.81 -6.50 3.10
C THR A 164 11.78 -5.59 2.41
N THR A 165 10.55 -5.54 2.91
CA THR A 165 9.49 -4.65 2.41
C THR A 165 9.81 -3.18 2.68
N LEU A 166 10.36 -2.87 3.87
CA LEU A 166 10.83 -1.54 4.25
C LEU A 166 11.99 -1.10 3.36
N HIS A 167 12.98 -1.96 3.12
CA HIS A 167 14.05 -1.68 2.17
C HIS A 167 13.52 -1.44 0.77
N ARG A 168 12.50 -2.19 0.32
CA ARG A 168 11.84 -1.91 -0.97
C ARG A 168 11.20 -0.52 -0.99
N ILE A 169 10.41 -0.17 0.03
CA ILE A 169 9.78 1.16 0.15
C ILE A 169 10.84 2.28 0.16
N LEU A 170 11.90 2.11 0.95
CA LEU A 170 13.01 3.06 1.01
C LEU A 170 13.73 3.16 -0.33
N SER A 171 14.02 2.03 -0.99
CA SER A 171 14.68 2.02 -2.31
C SER A 171 13.84 2.67 -3.41
N LEU A 172 12.51 2.61 -3.31
CA LEU A 172 11.57 3.18 -4.28
C LEU A 172 11.45 4.72 -4.19
N THR A 173 11.88 5.35 -3.08
CA THR A 173 11.69 6.80 -2.81
C THR A 173 12.98 7.63 -2.95
N THR A 174 14.03 7.04 -3.53
CA THR A 174 15.43 7.44 -3.31
C THR A 174 15.96 8.74 -3.91
N PRO A 175 15.35 9.49 -4.86
CA PRO A 175 15.99 10.76 -5.21
C PRO A 175 15.79 11.84 -4.13
N PHE A 176 14.71 11.79 -3.34
CA PHE A 176 14.34 12.87 -2.40
C PHE A 176 14.30 12.46 -0.92
N ALA A 177 14.30 11.17 -0.59
CA ALA A 177 14.34 10.69 0.80
C ALA A 177 15.66 11.04 1.54
N ALA A 178 16.73 11.41 0.82
CA ALA A 178 18.02 11.73 1.42
C ALA A 178 17.99 12.89 2.44
N LEU A 179 17.02 13.81 2.34
CA LEU A 179 16.90 14.96 3.25
C LEU A 179 15.90 14.75 4.40
N GLY A 180 14.83 13.98 4.19
CA GLY A 180 13.81 13.72 5.23
C GLY A 180 14.16 12.56 6.18
N LEU A 181 14.87 11.54 5.70
CA LEU A 181 15.20 10.34 6.48
C LEU A 181 16.53 10.42 7.24
N HIS A 182 17.35 11.46 7.02
CA HIS A 182 18.53 11.69 7.86
C HIS A 182 18.13 11.90 9.33
N ILE A 183 17.00 12.54 9.60
CA ILE A 183 16.51 12.76 10.96
C ILE A 183 16.07 11.42 11.60
N ILE A 184 15.38 10.55 10.85
CA ILE A 184 14.88 9.27 11.38
C ILE A 184 16.02 8.25 11.53
N TYR A 185 16.96 8.19 10.58
CA TYR A 185 18.14 7.33 10.68
C TYR A 185 19.10 7.77 11.79
N VAL A 186 19.30 9.09 11.98
CA VAL A 186 20.08 9.63 13.11
C VAL A 186 19.40 9.34 14.44
N CYS A 187 18.06 9.44 14.54
CA CYS A 187 17.33 9.07 15.76
C CYS A 187 17.47 7.58 16.11
N ILE A 188 17.40 6.68 15.11
CA ILE A 188 17.55 5.24 15.33
C ILE A 188 19.01 4.90 15.71
N ARG A 189 20.01 5.54 15.09
CA ARG A 189 21.42 5.31 15.40
C ARG A 189 21.83 5.91 16.77
N SER A 190 21.27 7.06 17.12
CA SER A 190 21.44 7.70 18.44
C SER A 190 20.84 6.85 19.55
N TRP A 191 19.66 6.25 19.31
CA TRP A 191 19.01 5.36 20.26
C TRP A 191 19.74 4.02 20.43
N TRP A 192 20.38 3.51 19.36
CA TRP A 192 21.16 2.27 19.41
C TRP A 192 22.50 2.41 20.15
N ASN A 193 23.10 3.60 20.15
CA ASN A 193 24.35 3.87 20.88
C ASN A 193 24.12 4.11 22.38
N HIS A 194 22.92 4.55 22.79
CA HIS A 194 22.60 4.83 24.20
C HIS A 194 22.25 3.59 25.04
N ARG A 195 22.26 2.38 24.46
CA ARG A 195 22.01 1.11 25.17
C ARG A 195 23.25 0.24 25.36
N ARG A 196 24.44 0.73 25.00
CA ARG A 196 25.71 0.00 25.17
C ARG A 196 26.67 0.66 26.16
N GLU A 197 26.12 1.46 27.07
CA GLU A 197 26.74 1.91 28.32
C GLU A 197 25.80 1.59 29.48
#